data_AF-A0A554PHD5-F1
#
_entry.id   AF-A0A554PHD5-F1
#
_cell.length_a   1.000
_cell.length_b   1.000
_cell.length_c   1.000
_cell.angle_alpha   90.00
_cell.angle_beta   90.00
_cell.angle_gamma   90.00
#
_symmetry.space_group_name_H-M   'P 1'
#
loop_
_entity.id
_entity.type
_entity.pdbx_description
1 polymer ?
#
loop_
_entity_poly.entity_id
_entity_poly.type
_entity_poly.pdbx_seq_one_letter_code
_entity_poly.pdbx_strand_id
1 'polypeptide(L)'
;MKKFAIAAATATALTLTMANVAFAQTTQATQAPMVLAAGEVTKAKEATSDTWITTKVKADLVTEKGIPGTDIKVETNKGVVSLSSTTALTAAQKETAVNIAKNIKGVKAVSADGLKTE
;
A
#
# COMPACT_ATOMS: atom_id res chain seq x y z
N MET A 1 51.59 7.69 -29.37
CA MET A 1 50.82 8.52 -30.33
C MET A 1 50.65 7.73 -31.63
N LYS A 2 49.41 7.45 -32.04
CA LYS A 2 48.90 7.25 -33.43
C LYS A 2 47.75 6.19 -33.46
N LYS A 3 46.52 6.52 -33.05
CA LYS A 3 45.26 6.89 -33.81
C LYS A 3 44.74 5.83 -34.82
N PHE A 4 43.39 5.82 -34.93
CA PHE A 4 42.50 5.32 -36.01
C PHE A 4 41.98 3.88 -35.86
N ALA A 5 40.71 3.60 -35.52
CA ALA A 5 39.40 3.84 -36.19
C ALA A 5 38.93 2.62 -37.03
N ILE A 6 37.63 2.59 -37.37
CA ILE A 6 36.88 1.67 -38.26
C ILE A 6 36.19 0.51 -37.47
N ALA A 7 34.87 0.46 -37.23
CA ALA A 7 33.66 0.52 -38.07
C ALA A 7 33.22 -0.83 -38.68
N ALA A 8 31.89 -0.99 -38.75
CA ALA A 8 31.10 -1.88 -39.61
C ALA A 8 30.80 -3.33 -39.17
N ALA A 9 29.54 -3.50 -38.74
CA ALA A 9 28.57 -4.54 -39.08
C ALA A 9 29.05 -5.83 -39.78
N THR A 10 28.67 -6.98 -39.21
CA THR A 10 28.10 -8.12 -39.96
C THR A 10 27.12 -8.89 -39.07
N ALA A 11 25.92 -9.09 -39.60
CA ALA A 11 24.91 -9.99 -39.05
C ALA A 11 25.30 -11.43 -39.35
N THR A 12 25.12 -12.34 -38.39
CA THR A 12 24.73 -13.72 -38.65
C THR A 12 24.10 -14.30 -37.39
N ALA A 13 22.80 -14.54 -37.49
CA ALA A 13 22.09 -15.46 -36.62
C ALA A 13 22.60 -16.88 -36.87
N LEU A 14 22.89 -17.65 -35.82
CA LEU A 14 22.63 -19.08 -35.84
C LEU A 14 22.46 -19.61 -34.41
N THR A 15 21.45 -20.44 -34.29
CA THR A 15 20.71 -20.77 -33.09
C THR A 15 21.22 -22.00 -32.34
N LEU A 16 20.65 -22.17 -31.13
CA LEU A 16 20.26 -23.44 -30.48
C LEU A 16 21.35 -24.24 -29.74
N THR A 17 21.14 -24.41 -28.42
CA THR A 17 20.96 -25.68 -27.66
C THR A 17 21.23 -25.39 -26.16
N MET A 18 20.22 -25.38 -25.29
CA MET A 18 19.75 -26.51 -24.45
C MET A 18 20.92 -27.29 -23.81
N ALA A 19 21.08 -27.48 -22.50
CA ALA A 19 20.23 -27.29 -21.33
C ALA A 19 21.15 -27.28 -20.08
N ASN A 20 20.76 -26.56 -19.02
CA ASN A 20 20.85 -26.97 -17.61
C ASN A 20 20.29 -25.86 -16.69
N VAL A 21 18.98 -25.98 -16.45
CA VAL A 21 18.21 -25.68 -15.22
C VAL A 21 18.42 -24.33 -14.49
N ALA A 22 17.78 -23.29 -15.00
CA ALA A 22 17.24 -22.20 -14.17
C ALA A 22 15.74 -22.11 -14.42
N PHE A 23 14.94 -22.62 -13.48
CA PHE A 23 13.51 -22.24 -13.33
C PHE A 23 13.51 -20.71 -13.09
N ALA A 24 12.79 -19.87 -13.83
CA ALA A 24 11.38 -20.00 -14.16
C ALA A 24 11.07 -19.56 -15.59
N GLN A 25 10.42 -20.48 -16.31
CA GLN A 25 9.83 -20.32 -17.63
C GLN A 25 8.72 -19.26 -17.65
N THR A 26 8.94 -18.20 -18.41
CA THR A 26 7.89 -17.44 -19.08
C THR A 26 7.29 -18.30 -20.20
N THR A 27 6.22 -19.03 -19.88
CA THR A 27 5.31 -19.69 -20.84
C THR A 27 4.17 -18.71 -21.16
N GLN A 28 4.08 -18.23 -22.39
CA GLN A 28 3.32 -18.77 -23.53
C GLN A 28 1.81 -18.50 -23.42
N ALA A 29 1.33 -17.71 -24.39
CA ALA A 29 -0.05 -17.31 -24.57
C ALA A 29 -0.94 -18.48 -25.02
N THR A 30 -2.10 -18.69 -24.35
CA THR A 30 -3.31 -19.24 -24.96
C THR A 30 -4.57 -18.92 -24.12
N GLN A 31 -5.43 -18.06 -24.68
CA GLN A 31 -6.91 -18.05 -24.64
C GLN A 31 -7.70 -18.05 -23.29
N ALA A 32 -8.21 -16.86 -22.93
CA ALA A 32 -9.56 -16.45 -22.41
C ALA A 32 -10.40 -17.41 -21.50
N PRO A 33 -11.07 -16.91 -20.43
CA PRO A 33 -12.16 -15.94 -20.61
C PRO A 33 -12.10 -14.70 -19.70
N MET A 34 -12.82 -13.67 -20.13
CA MET A 34 -13.25 -12.52 -19.34
C MET A 34 -13.94 -12.96 -18.03
N VAL A 35 -13.20 -13.11 -16.94
CA VAL A 35 -13.71 -13.05 -15.56
C VAL A 35 -12.52 -12.60 -14.71
N LEU A 36 -12.38 -11.31 -14.36
CA LEU A 36 -12.30 -10.85 -12.96
C LEU A 36 -12.03 -9.32 -12.88
N ALA A 37 -12.23 -8.58 -13.98
CA ALA A 37 -11.94 -7.13 -14.03
C ALA A 37 -12.80 -6.26 -13.10
N ALA A 38 -13.83 -6.83 -12.46
CA ALA A 38 -14.59 -6.15 -11.42
C ALA A 38 -13.81 -6.05 -10.08
N GLY A 39 -12.88 -6.97 -9.80
CA GLY A 39 -12.15 -7.02 -8.54
C GLY A 39 -10.93 -6.10 -8.46
N GLU A 40 -10.21 -5.92 -9.57
CA GLU A 40 -9.00 -5.09 -9.58
C GLU A 40 -9.32 -3.59 -9.57
N VAL A 41 -10.35 -3.15 -10.30
CA VAL A 41 -10.79 -1.75 -10.31
C VAL A 41 -11.39 -1.34 -8.96
N THR A 42 -12.12 -2.24 -8.30
CA THR A 42 -12.68 -1.98 -6.96
C THR A 42 -11.58 -1.93 -5.91
N LYS A 43 -10.63 -2.87 -5.93
CA LYS A 43 -9.48 -2.85 -5.02
C LYS A 43 -8.59 -1.62 -5.19
N ALA A 44 -8.39 -1.16 -6.43
CA ALA A 44 -7.66 0.09 -6.69
C ALA A 44 -8.41 1.33 -6.15
N LYS A 45 -9.73 1.43 -6.37
CA LYS A 45 -10.56 2.50 -5.81
C LYS A 45 -10.59 2.48 -4.28
N GLU A 46 -10.67 1.30 -3.67
CA GLU A 46 -10.60 1.12 -2.21
C GLU A 46 -9.23 1.54 -1.67
N ALA A 47 -8.13 1.11 -2.30
CA ALA A 47 -6.78 1.47 -1.86
C ALA A 47 -6.50 2.98 -1.96
N THR A 48 -6.94 3.64 -3.04
CA THR A 48 -6.87 5.11 -3.14
C THR A 48 -7.73 5.76 -2.07
N SER A 49 -8.88 5.16 -1.74
CA SER A 49 -9.76 5.67 -0.70
C SER A 49 -9.15 5.55 0.70
N ASP A 50 -8.62 4.39 1.02
CA ASP A 50 -8.02 4.09 2.32
C ASP A 50 -6.76 4.93 2.58
N THR A 51 -6.00 5.22 1.52
CA THR A 51 -4.81 6.08 1.63
C THR A 51 -5.19 7.48 2.07
N TRP A 52 -6.20 8.11 1.44
CA TRP A 52 -6.63 9.45 1.82
C TRP A 52 -7.27 9.46 3.22
N ILE A 53 -8.04 8.42 3.58
CA ILE A 53 -8.63 8.27 4.92
C ILE A 53 -7.50 8.24 5.95
N THR A 54 -6.50 7.37 5.76
CA THR A 54 -5.36 7.23 6.68
C THR A 54 -4.61 8.54 6.84
N THR A 55 -4.31 9.24 5.73
CA THR A 55 -3.62 10.53 5.77
C THR A 55 -4.44 11.58 6.52
N LYS A 56 -5.76 11.65 6.30
CA LYS A 56 -6.64 12.61 6.96
C LYS A 56 -6.76 12.31 8.46
N VAL A 57 -6.98 11.04 8.84
CA VAL A 57 -7.03 10.60 10.24
C VAL A 57 -5.71 10.96 10.94
N LYS A 58 -4.57 10.62 10.34
CA LYS A 58 -3.26 10.91 10.95
C LYS A 58 -2.99 12.41 11.06
N ALA A 59 -3.38 13.20 10.05
CA ALA A 59 -3.28 14.65 10.12
C ALA A 59 -4.12 15.22 11.28
N ASP A 60 -5.38 14.82 11.38
CA ASP A 60 -6.30 15.34 12.40
C ASP A 60 -5.84 14.93 13.82
N LEU A 61 -5.34 13.70 14.00
CA LEU A 61 -4.77 13.24 15.28
C LEU A 61 -3.49 13.97 15.68
N VAL A 62 -2.63 14.35 14.72
CA VAL A 62 -1.40 15.11 15.00
C VAL A 62 -1.71 16.57 15.33
N THR A 63 -2.78 17.13 14.75
CA THR A 63 -3.23 18.50 15.06
C THR A 63 -4.02 18.59 16.36
N GLU A 64 -4.57 17.47 16.85
CA GLU A 64 -5.35 17.44 18.08
C GLU A 64 -4.45 17.66 19.31
N LYS A 65 -4.82 18.65 20.13
CA LYS A 65 -4.01 18.99 21.29
C LYS A 65 -4.19 17.96 22.40
N GLY A 66 -3.07 17.50 22.93
CA GLY A 66 -3.08 16.53 24.03
C GLY A 66 -3.27 15.09 23.56
N ILE A 67 -3.28 14.79 22.26
CA ILE A 67 -3.13 13.42 21.76
C ILE A 67 -1.71 13.27 21.19
N PRO A 68 -0.94 12.23 21.54
CA PRO A 68 0.35 11.96 20.92
C PRO A 68 0.16 11.36 19.52
N GLY A 69 -0.37 12.14 18.57
CA GLY A 69 -0.67 11.69 17.20
C GLY A 69 0.54 11.18 16.41
N THR A 70 1.76 11.54 16.83
CA THR A 70 3.03 10.99 16.33
C THR A 70 3.25 9.54 16.74
N ASP A 71 2.82 9.17 17.95
CA ASP A 71 2.97 7.83 18.53
C ASP A 71 1.79 6.91 18.16
N ILE A 72 0.72 7.49 17.63
CA ILE A 72 -0.43 6.74 17.14
C ILE A 72 -0.15 6.26 15.71
N LYS A 73 -0.20 4.94 15.54
CA LYS A 73 -0.21 4.29 14.24
C LYS A 73 -1.65 4.12 13.78
N VAL A 74 -1.87 4.54 12.53
CA VAL A 74 -3.17 4.50 11.86
C VAL A 74 -3.02 3.58 10.66
N GLU A 75 -3.87 2.57 10.57
CA GLU A 75 -3.94 1.67 9.42
C GLU A 75 -5.39 1.60 8.95
N THR A 76 -5.63 1.76 7.65
CA THR A 76 -6.97 1.65 7.06
C THR A 76 -7.02 0.50 6.08
N ASN A 77 -8.05 -0.33 6.17
CA ASN A 77 -8.30 -1.43 5.24
C ASN A 77 -9.78 -1.48 4.86
N LYS A 78 -10.10 -1.21 3.60
CA LYS A 78 -11.45 -1.24 3.02
C LYS A 78 -12.46 -0.39 3.80
N GLY A 79 -12.02 0.77 4.28
CA GLY A 79 -12.80 1.70 5.11
C GLY A 79 -12.86 1.34 6.61
N VAL A 80 -12.14 0.32 7.07
CA VAL A 80 -11.98 0.02 8.51
C VAL A 80 -10.68 0.64 9.01
N VAL A 81 -10.76 1.58 9.94
CA VAL A 81 -9.61 2.27 10.53
C VAL A 81 -9.21 1.57 11.82
N SER A 82 -7.94 1.19 11.93
CA SER A 82 -7.35 0.60 13.12
C SER A 82 -6.38 1.61 13.75
N LEU A 83 -6.61 1.93 15.02
CA LEU A 83 -5.83 2.87 15.81
C LEU A 83 -5.03 2.08 16.85
N SER A 84 -3.72 2.33 16.91
CA SER A 84 -2.83 1.73 17.91
C SER A 84 -1.80 2.72 18.42
N SER A 85 -1.43 2.61 19.70
CA SER A 85 -0.45 3.48 20.33
C SER A 85 0.57 2.68 21.13
N THR A 86 1.82 3.13 21.11
CA THR A 86 2.87 2.60 21.99
C THR A 86 2.76 3.18 23.40
N THR A 87 2.38 4.46 23.47
CA THR A 87 2.17 5.27 24.68
C THR A 87 0.76 5.05 25.23
N ALA A 88 0.63 5.06 26.56
CA ALA A 88 -0.65 4.91 27.23
C ALA A 88 -1.45 6.24 27.17
N LEU A 89 -2.77 6.11 26.99
CA LEU A 89 -3.70 7.20 26.79
C LEU A 89 -4.76 7.17 27.90
N THR A 90 -5.29 8.34 28.22
CA THR A 90 -6.50 8.47 29.02
C THR A 90 -7.73 8.02 28.22
N ALA A 91 -8.80 7.61 28.92
CA ALA A 91 -10.06 7.25 28.29
C ALA A 91 -10.62 8.39 27.39
N ALA A 92 -10.46 9.64 27.82
CA ALA A 92 -10.88 10.81 27.04
C ALA A 92 -10.11 10.94 25.72
N GLN A 93 -8.78 10.76 25.73
CA GLN A 93 -7.97 10.79 24.51
C GLN A 93 -8.36 9.67 23.54
N LYS A 94 -8.64 8.46 24.07
CA LYS A 94 -9.12 7.34 23.26
C LYS A 94 -10.45 7.67 22.58
N GLU A 95 -11.41 8.23 23.32
CA GLU A 95 -12.70 8.62 22.77
C GLU A 95 -12.58 9.71 21.70
N THR A 96 -11.76 10.74 21.94
CA THR A 96 -11.48 11.78 20.95
C THR A 96 -10.84 11.21 19.69
N ALA A 97 -9.85 10.32 19.81
CA ALA A 97 -9.22 9.68 18.65
C ALA A 97 -10.23 8.86 17.82
N VAL A 98 -11.13 8.13 18.49
CA VAL A 98 -12.22 7.40 17.85
C VAL A 98 -13.19 8.35 17.14
N ASN A 99 -13.56 9.46 17.77
CA ASN A 99 -14.46 10.45 17.18
C ASN A 99 -13.85 11.14 15.96
N ILE A 100 -12.57 11.50 16.02
CA ILE A 100 -11.83 12.05 14.88
C ILE A 100 -11.87 11.06 13.72
N ALA A 101 -11.53 9.79 13.95
CA ALA A 101 -11.56 8.78 12.90
C ALA A 101 -12.96 8.55 12.32
N LYS A 102 -14.00 8.53 13.15
CA LYS A 102 -15.40 8.35 12.71
C LYS A 102 -15.93 9.51 11.86
N ASN A 103 -15.45 10.74 12.09
CA ASN A 103 -15.87 11.92 11.33
C ASN A 103 -15.31 11.97 9.90
N ILE A 104 -14.38 11.09 9.56
CA ILE A 104 -13.75 11.05 8.24
C ILE A 104 -14.71 10.35 7.27
N LYS A 105 -14.97 10.97 6.13
CA LYS A 105 -15.87 10.42 5.12
C LYS A 105 -15.39 9.03 4.64
N GLY A 106 -16.31 8.11 4.38
CA GLY A 106 -15.94 6.77 3.89
C GLY A 106 -15.38 5.81 4.94
N VAL A 107 -15.21 6.24 6.18
CA VAL A 107 -14.97 5.32 7.30
C VAL A 107 -16.23 4.51 7.57
N LYS A 108 -16.09 3.20 7.53
CA LYS A 108 -17.16 2.22 7.82
C LYS A 108 -17.12 1.78 9.28
N ALA A 109 -15.92 1.61 9.82
CA ALA A 109 -15.71 1.18 11.20
C ALA A 109 -14.38 1.71 11.73
N VAL A 110 -14.30 1.84 13.05
CA VAL A 110 -13.08 2.23 13.77
C VAL A 110 -12.82 1.22 14.88
N SER A 111 -11.64 0.61 14.85
CA SER A 111 -11.10 -0.23 15.92
C SER A 111 -10.10 0.60 16.73
N ALA A 112 -10.32 0.65 18.04
CA ALA A 112 -9.46 1.31 19.02
C ALA A 112 -8.92 0.31 20.05
N ASP A 113 -8.88 -0.97 19.68
CA ASP A 113 -8.45 -2.06 20.53
C ASP A 113 -6.93 -2.03 20.77
N GLY A 114 -6.17 -1.43 19.83
CA GLY A 114 -4.73 -1.24 19.94
C GLY A 114 -4.30 0.00 20.72
N LEU A 115 -5.25 0.83 21.19
CA LEU A 115 -4.94 2.00 22.02
C LEU A 115 -4.81 1.57 23.48
N LYS A 116 -3.60 1.71 24.02
CA LYS A 116 -3.35 1.44 25.44
C LYS A 116 -4.03 2.49 26.29
N THR A 117 -4.83 2.08 27.26
CA THR A 117 -5.45 2.97 28.24
C THR A 117 -4.85 2.78 29.62
N GLU A 118 -4.53 3.88 30.32
CA GLU A 118 -4.16 3.87 31.76
C GLU A 118 -5.37 3.77 32.67
#